data_AF-A0A397UC02-F1
#
_entry.id   AF-A0A397UC02-F1
#
_cell.length_a   1.000
_cell.length_b   1.000
_cell.length_c   1.000
_cell.angle_alpha   90.00
_cell.angle_beta   90.00
_cell.angle_gamma   90.00
#
_symmetry.space_group_name_H-M   'P 1'
#
loop_
_entity.id
_entity.type
_entity.pdbx_description
1 polymer ?
#
loop_
_entity_poly.entity_id
_entity_poly.type
_entity_poly.pdbx_seq_one_letter_code
_entity_poly.pdbx_strand_id
1 'polypeptide(L)'
;MPQEQKQKKKRVPITALTKQEICIKKRENMKLRDEDLAKEYGLDRSTITKILKQRDKWLAIDPNSNYAKQKTQKSPKFPQIEEALAQWLTMTISQGNAVSDGQLQEKALEYAQMYGLRNEFQASNGWISKFKNRHQVRNGDSSGAPDVSLQITPQSVPITGTVLSPPEHSNFSSTVSLPPTSNYTTPQSITSTTNRTNGTNALIGSASNSPYIFGASTSNSMGPHYIPSRIYPVSTTIAPHIPLENAAFIFCDYQNDVIGMFQTSNTLNQFLTRSKQLFTAVHQAKQKKNLSCFSVGLTFRPGYPEVSPNNRHFENLKNLGRLVDGTKGAEFIDGMVPRDSDIVIQKRRTDAFYNTDLQMILESKNIHHIILSGIATRDVILSTTRSAADRDMSITVVRDCCFDENEMVQNVFMDEIFPKQGVLVVSFEDIVNGLRSI
;
A
#
# COMPACT_ATOMS: atom_id res chain seq x y z
N MET A 1 -65.04 -28.83 -12.89
CA MET A 1 -63.85 -28.45 -13.68
C MET A 1 -62.62 -29.07 -13.05
N PRO A 2 -61.79 -29.84 -13.76
CA PRO A 2 -60.58 -30.41 -13.16
C PRO A 2 -59.58 -29.29 -12.86
N GLN A 3 -59.08 -29.24 -11.63
CA GLN A 3 -58.02 -28.33 -11.22
C GLN A 3 -56.72 -28.70 -11.94
N GLU A 4 -56.25 -27.78 -12.77
CA GLU A 4 -55.00 -27.89 -13.51
C GLU A 4 -53.82 -27.93 -12.52
N GLN A 5 -53.26 -29.12 -12.31
CA GLN A 5 -52.05 -29.30 -11.50
C GLN A 5 -50.88 -28.59 -12.18
N LYS A 6 -50.53 -27.40 -11.69
CA LYS A 6 -49.27 -26.72 -12.06
C LYS A 6 -48.08 -27.62 -11.75
N GLN A 7 -47.53 -28.26 -12.78
CA GLN A 7 -46.25 -28.95 -12.72
C GLN A 7 -45.20 -28.02 -12.11
N LYS A 8 -44.62 -28.41 -10.96
CA LYS A 8 -43.46 -27.73 -10.37
C LYS A 8 -42.30 -27.84 -11.37
N LYS A 9 -42.02 -26.76 -12.11
CA LYS A 9 -40.89 -26.67 -13.03
C LYS A 9 -39.59 -27.01 -12.28
N LYS A 10 -38.82 -27.99 -12.79
CA LYS A 10 -37.49 -28.36 -12.27
C LYS A 10 -36.60 -27.12 -12.25
N ARG A 11 -35.93 -26.86 -11.12
CA ARG A 11 -35.01 -25.73 -10.95
C ARG A 11 -33.78 -25.95 -11.84
N VAL A 12 -33.62 -25.13 -12.87
CA VAL A 12 -32.42 -25.11 -13.71
C VAL A 12 -31.34 -24.30 -12.98
N PRO A 13 -30.16 -24.87 -12.66
CA PRO A 13 -29.07 -24.12 -12.05
C PRO A 13 -28.42 -23.18 -13.08
N ILE A 14 -28.40 -21.88 -12.79
CA ILE A 14 -27.85 -20.84 -13.68
C ILE A 14 -26.45 -20.45 -13.20
N THR A 15 -25.45 -20.56 -14.06
CA THR A 15 -24.05 -20.18 -13.78
C THR A 15 -23.87 -18.66 -13.78
N ALA A 16 -22.74 -18.17 -13.26
CA ALA A 16 -22.44 -16.74 -13.29
C ALA A 16 -22.18 -16.26 -14.73
N LEU A 17 -21.61 -17.12 -15.58
CA LEU A 17 -21.43 -16.88 -17.01
C LEU A 17 -22.77 -16.63 -17.74
N THR A 18 -23.77 -17.50 -17.53
CA THR A 18 -25.09 -17.31 -18.16
C THR A 18 -25.77 -16.02 -17.69
N LYS A 19 -25.54 -15.59 -16.44
CA LYS A 19 -26.04 -14.29 -15.95
C LYS A 19 -25.34 -13.11 -16.61
N GLN A 20 -24.05 -13.22 -16.87
CA GLN A 20 -23.26 -12.23 -17.59
C GLN A 20 -23.73 -12.11 -19.06
N GLU A 21 -23.93 -13.24 -19.75
CA GLU A 21 -24.47 -13.29 -21.12
C GLU A 21 -25.83 -12.58 -21.23
N ILE A 22 -26.74 -12.84 -20.29
CA ILE A 22 -28.05 -12.16 -20.22
C ILE A 22 -27.87 -10.63 -20.08
N CYS A 23 -26.92 -10.18 -19.27
CA CYS A 23 -26.65 -8.75 -19.07
C CYS A 23 -26.01 -8.10 -20.32
N ILE A 24 -25.09 -8.80 -20.99
CA ILE A 24 -24.47 -8.35 -22.25
C ILE A 24 -25.54 -8.21 -23.33
N LYS A 25 -26.40 -9.22 -23.48
CA LYS A 25 -27.45 -9.25 -24.51
C LYS A 25 -28.51 -8.16 -24.33
N LYS A 26 -28.87 -7.84 -23.08
CA LYS A 26 -29.75 -6.71 -22.75
C LYS A 26 -29.08 -5.36 -23.03
N ARG A 27 -27.76 -5.25 -22.85
CA ARG A 27 -26.98 -4.04 -23.13
C ARG A 27 -26.86 -3.78 -24.63
N GLU A 28 -26.64 -4.82 -25.43
CA GLU A 28 -26.50 -4.73 -26.89
C GLU A 28 -27.84 -4.51 -27.60
N ASN A 29 -28.96 -4.97 -27.02
CA ASN A 29 -30.29 -4.82 -27.59
C ASN A 29 -31.25 -4.12 -26.62
N MET A 30 -31.19 -2.79 -26.57
CA MET A 30 -31.97 -1.96 -25.63
C MET A 30 -33.51 -2.10 -25.79
N LYS A 31 -34.01 -2.53 -26.95
CA LYS A 31 -35.44 -2.78 -27.22
C LYS A 31 -35.92 -4.18 -26.81
N LEU A 32 -35.03 -5.08 -26.41
CA LEU A 32 -35.37 -6.46 -26.06
C LEU A 32 -36.14 -6.49 -24.74
N ARG A 33 -37.34 -7.08 -24.68
CA ARG A 33 -38.12 -7.13 -23.44
C ARG A 33 -37.62 -8.25 -22.54
N ASP A 34 -37.84 -8.10 -21.23
CA ASP A 34 -37.49 -9.12 -20.24
C ASP A 34 -38.26 -10.43 -20.48
N GLU A 35 -39.45 -10.37 -21.10
CA GLU A 35 -40.22 -11.55 -21.51
C GLU A 35 -39.53 -12.34 -22.62
N ASP A 36 -38.85 -11.66 -23.53
CA ASP A 36 -38.19 -12.28 -24.67
C ASP A 36 -36.89 -12.99 -24.21
N LEU A 37 -36.14 -12.37 -23.28
CA LEU A 37 -35.00 -13.01 -22.59
C LEU A 37 -35.41 -14.21 -21.72
N ALA A 38 -36.57 -14.12 -21.06
CA ALA A 38 -37.08 -15.22 -20.24
C ALA A 38 -37.38 -16.46 -21.09
N LYS A 39 -37.99 -16.28 -22.27
CA LYS A 39 -38.26 -17.36 -23.23
C LYS A 39 -36.97 -17.97 -23.78
N GLU A 40 -36.02 -17.12 -24.17
CA GLU A 40 -34.77 -17.56 -24.78
C GLU A 40 -33.91 -18.40 -23.83
N TYR A 41 -33.75 -17.97 -22.59
CA TYR A 41 -32.93 -18.68 -21.60
C TYR A 41 -33.72 -19.74 -20.83
N GLY A 42 -35.02 -19.94 -21.13
CA GLY A 42 -35.87 -20.89 -20.42
C GLY A 42 -36.09 -20.54 -18.94
N LEU A 43 -36.00 -19.25 -18.59
CA LEU A 43 -36.06 -18.74 -17.22
C LEU A 43 -37.39 -18.05 -16.93
N ASP A 44 -37.74 -17.94 -15.65
CA ASP A 44 -38.87 -17.12 -15.24
C ASP A 44 -38.54 -15.62 -15.38
N ARG A 45 -39.52 -14.81 -15.80
CA ARG A 45 -39.35 -13.35 -15.95
C ARG A 45 -38.80 -12.71 -14.67
N SER A 46 -39.27 -13.13 -13.50
CA SER A 46 -38.78 -12.63 -12.21
C SER A 46 -37.30 -12.93 -11.97
N THR A 47 -36.76 -14.00 -12.56
CA THR A 47 -35.35 -14.38 -12.49
C THR A 47 -34.50 -13.47 -13.37
N ILE A 48 -34.94 -13.19 -14.60
CA ILE A 48 -34.28 -12.23 -15.50
C ILE A 48 -34.22 -10.84 -14.86
N THR A 49 -35.34 -10.34 -14.33
CA THR A 49 -35.37 -9.03 -13.67
C THR A 49 -34.44 -8.96 -12.45
N LYS A 50 -34.32 -10.03 -11.65
CA LYS A 50 -33.38 -10.09 -10.52
C LYS A 50 -31.92 -10.09 -10.98
N ILE A 51 -31.61 -10.78 -12.08
CA ILE A 51 -30.25 -10.80 -12.67
C ILE A 51 -29.90 -9.40 -13.17
N LEU A 52 -30.80 -8.76 -13.93
CA LEU A 52 -30.57 -7.43 -14.50
C LEU A 52 -30.45 -6.32 -13.44
N LYS A 53 -31.09 -6.46 -12.26
CA LYS A 53 -30.89 -5.55 -11.12
C LYS A 53 -29.47 -5.57 -10.56
N GLN A 54 -28.73 -6.66 -10.75
CA GLN A 54 -27.34 -6.81 -10.33
C GLN A 54 -26.39 -6.81 -11.54
N ARG A 55 -26.76 -6.16 -12.65
CA ARG A 55 -26.01 -6.20 -13.91
C ARG A 55 -24.53 -5.81 -13.76
N ASP A 56 -24.23 -4.80 -12.95
CA ASP A 56 -22.86 -4.28 -12.80
C ASP A 56 -21.95 -5.35 -12.17
N LYS A 57 -22.50 -6.13 -11.22
CA LYS A 57 -21.83 -7.29 -10.63
C LYS A 57 -21.55 -8.39 -11.66
N TRP A 58 -22.52 -8.70 -12.51
CA TRP A 58 -22.36 -9.81 -13.48
C TRP A 58 -21.47 -9.42 -14.66
N LEU A 59 -21.47 -8.15 -15.06
CA LEU A 59 -20.61 -7.63 -16.13
C LEU A 59 -19.13 -7.57 -15.72
N ALA A 60 -18.84 -7.40 -14.42
CA ALA A 60 -17.49 -7.36 -13.87
C ALA A 60 -16.82 -8.75 -13.70
N ILE A 61 -17.52 -9.84 -14.03
CA ILE A 61 -16.98 -11.20 -13.91
C ILE A 61 -16.02 -11.48 -15.07
N ASP A 62 -14.86 -12.05 -14.80
CA ASP A 62 -14.01 -12.63 -15.84
C ASP A 62 -14.66 -13.94 -16.36
N PRO A 63 -15.04 -14.02 -17.65
CA PRO A 63 -15.65 -15.22 -18.25
C PRO A 63 -14.79 -16.49 -18.13
N ASN A 64 -13.46 -16.33 -18.03
CA ASN A 64 -12.53 -17.43 -17.92
C ASN A 64 -12.32 -17.93 -16.48
N SER A 65 -12.84 -17.19 -15.48
CA SER A 65 -12.72 -17.53 -14.07
C SER A 65 -13.53 -18.77 -13.67
N ASN A 66 -13.03 -19.54 -12.70
CA ASN A 66 -13.79 -20.65 -12.11
C ASN A 66 -15.08 -20.19 -11.40
N TYR A 67 -15.11 -18.93 -10.95
CA TYR A 67 -16.31 -18.27 -10.42
C TYR A 67 -17.44 -18.19 -11.46
N ALA A 68 -17.10 -17.95 -12.73
CA ALA A 68 -18.05 -17.90 -13.85
C ALA A 68 -18.71 -19.27 -14.13
N LYS A 69 -17.96 -20.37 -13.92
CA LYS A 69 -18.38 -21.76 -14.21
C LYS A 69 -19.13 -22.44 -13.06
N GLN A 70 -19.12 -21.88 -11.85
CA GLN A 70 -19.76 -22.48 -10.67
C GLN A 70 -21.30 -22.32 -10.67
N LYS A 71 -22.01 -23.43 -10.41
CA LYS A 71 -23.48 -23.52 -10.33
C LYS A 71 -24.07 -23.05 -8.99
N THR A 72 -23.26 -22.95 -7.94
CA THR A 72 -23.68 -22.51 -6.59
C THR A 72 -22.74 -21.45 -6.06
N GLN A 73 -23.30 -20.29 -5.71
CA GLN A 73 -22.58 -19.09 -5.26
C GLN A 73 -22.68 -18.92 -3.73
N LYS A 74 -22.49 -20.01 -2.98
CA LYS A 74 -22.41 -19.93 -1.51
C LYS A 74 -20.95 -19.75 -1.13
N SER A 75 -20.65 -18.70 -0.37
CA SER A 75 -19.36 -18.54 0.29
C SER A 75 -19.04 -19.82 1.09
N PRO A 76 -17.76 -20.21 1.20
CA PRO A 76 -17.41 -21.37 2.00
C PRO A 76 -17.90 -21.19 3.43
N LYS A 77 -18.30 -22.28 4.09
CA LYS A 77 -18.85 -22.23 5.46
C LYS A 77 -17.86 -21.63 6.47
N PHE A 78 -16.56 -21.71 6.17
CA PHE A 78 -15.47 -21.21 7.01
C PHE A 78 -14.43 -20.47 6.15
N PRO A 79 -14.73 -19.24 5.69
CA PRO A 79 -13.88 -18.52 4.75
C PRO A 79 -12.50 -18.21 5.35
N GLN A 80 -12.41 -17.89 6.64
CA GLN A 80 -11.12 -17.60 7.29
C GLN A 80 -10.16 -18.80 7.34
N ILE A 81 -10.70 -20.01 7.52
CA ILE A 81 -9.87 -21.25 7.52
C ILE A 81 -9.41 -21.56 6.10
N GLU A 82 -10.30 -21.36 5.12
CA GLU A 82 -10.03 -21.63 3.72
C GLU A 82 -8.98 -20.69 3.12
N GLU A 83 -9.06 -19.39 3.44
CA GLU A 83 -8.10 -18.39 3.01
C GLU A 83 -6.70 -18.63 3.61
N ALA A 84 -6.63 -18.87 4.93
CA ALA A 84 -5.37 -19.16 5.60
C ALA A 84 -4.71 -20.45 5.09
N LEU A 85 -5.52 -21.50 4.86
CA LEU A 85 -5.01 -22.76 4.32
C LEU A 85 -4.52 -22.63 2.87
N ALA A 86 -5.19 -21.81 2.05
CA ALA A 86 -4.76 -21.54 0.68
C ALA A 86 -3.43 -20.79 0.65
N GLN A 87 -3.27 -19.75 1.48
CA GLN A 87 -2.01 -19.00 1.59
C GLN A 87 -0.85 -19.90 2.03
N TRP A 88 -1.07 -20.71 3.07
CA TRP A 88 -0.07 -21.67 3.53
C TRP A 88 0.33 -22.68 2.46
N LEU A 89 -0.66 -23.20 1.71
CA LEU A 89 -0.39 -24.16 0.64
C LEU A 89 0.45 -23.52 -0.48
N THR A 90 0.12 -22.30 -0.90
CA THR A 90 0.90 -21.56 -1.90
C THR A 90 2.33 -21.31 -1.43
N MET A 91 2.51 -20.89 -0.18
CA MET A 91 3.84 -20.67 0.41
C MET A 91 4.65 -21.98 0.46
N THR A 92 4.03 -23.08 0.89
CA THR A 92 4.70 -24.38 1.04
C THR A 92 5.10 -24.97 -0.31
N ILE A 93 4.23 -24.87 -1.32
CA ILE A 93 4.55 -25.29 -2.69
C ILE A 93 5.65 -24.41 -3.30
N SER A 94 5.64 -23.09 -3.04
CA SER A 94 6.68 -22.18 -3.55
C SER A 94 8.08 -22.47 -2.99
N GLN A 95 8.15 -23.09 -1.82
CA GLN A 95 9.39 -23.57 -1.19
C GLN A 95 9.83 -24.95 -1.70
N GLY A 96 9.13 -25.53 -2.68
CA GLY A 96 9.46 -26.84 -3.26
C GLY A 96 9.01 -28.03 -2.42
N ASN A 97 8.19 -27.82 -1.38
CA ASN A 97 7.72 -28.89 -0.51
C ASN A 97 6.42 -29.49 -1.04
N ALA A 98 6.38 -30.82 -1.18
CA ALA A 98 5.16 -31.55 -1.49
C ALA A 98 4.25 -31.61 -0.25
N VAL A 99 2.95 -31.34 -0.43
CA VAL A 99 1.98 -31.33 0.67
C VAL A 99 0.99 -32.48 0.50
N SER A 100 0.94 -33.36 1.50
CA SER A 100 -0.02 -34.45 1.59
C SER A 100 -1.39 -34.02 2.12
N ASP A 101 -2.42 -34.81 1.84
CA ASP A 101 -3.78 -34.58 2.34
C ASP A 101 -3.82 -34.58 3.88
N GLY A 102 -2.98 -35.39 4.53
CA GLY A 102 -2.84 -35.40 5.99
C GLY A 102 -2.29 -34.08 6.54
N GLN A 103 -1.27 -33.52 5.88
CA GLN A 103 -0.71 -32.21 6.26
C GLN A 103 -1.71 -31.07 6.04
N LEU A 104 -2.51 -31.13 4.96
CA LEU A 104 -3.60 -30.17 4.73
C LEU A 104 -4.67 -30.26 5.82
N GLN A 105 -4.98 -31.47 6.31
CA GLN A 105 -5.95 -31.65 7.39
C GLN A 105 -5.44 -31.12 8.72
N GLU A 106 -4.20 -31.45 9.07
CA GLU A 106 -3.55 -30.97 10.28
C GLU A 106 -3.49 -29.44 10.31
N LYS A 107 -3.04 -28.82 9.21
CA LYS A 107 -2.97 -27.37 9.10
C LYS A 107 -4.35 -26.70 9.14
N ALA A 108 -5.37 -27.30 8.52
CA ALA A 108 -6.74 -26.80 8.59
C ALA A 108 -7.31 -26.86 10.02
N LEU A 109 -6.98 -27.90 10.80
CA LEU A 109 -7.37 -28.02 12.20
C LEU A 109 -6.61 -27.03 13.09
N GLU A 110 -5.34 -26.76 12.80
CA GLU A 110 -4.53 -25.74 13.46
C GLU A 110 -5.15 -24.35 13.27
N TYR A 111 -5.51 -23.98 12.03
CA TYR A 111 -6.22 -22.73 11.76
C TYR A 111 -7.59 -22.69 12.43
N ALA A 112 -8.33 -23.80 12.46
CA ALA A 112 -9.58 -23.88 13.19
C ALA A 112 -9.39 -23.62 14.69
N GLN A 113 -8.29 -24.09 15.28
CA GLN A 113 -7.95 -23.80 16.68
C GLN A 113 -7.58 -22.33 16.88
N MET A 114 -6.76 -21.77 16.00
CA MET A 114 -6.37 -20.35 16.06
C MET A 114 -7.58 -19.40 15.96
N TYR A 115 -8.57 -19.74 15.14
CA TYR A 115 -9.79 -18.95 14.99
C TYR A 115 -10.88 -19.27 16.04
N GLY A 116 -10.61 -20.11 17.04
CA GLY A 116 -11.58 -20.50 18.07
C GLY A 116 -12.73 -21.39 17.57
N LEU A 117 -12.59 -22.00 16.39
CA LEU A 117 -13.60 -22.81 15.71
C LEU A 117 -13.30 -24.32 15.78
N ARG A 118 -12.42 -24.76 16.67
CA ARG A 118 -11.96 -26.15 16.75
C ARG A 118 -13.08 -27.18 16.92
N ASN A 119 -14.16 -26.78 17.61
CA ASN A 119 -15.33 -27.63 17.89
C ASN A 119 -16.39 -27.57 16.79
N GLU A 120 -16.31 -26.57 15.88
CA GLU A 120 -17.29 -26.36 14.80
C GLU A 120 -16.78 -26.82 13.43
N PHE A 121 -15.47 -27.01 13.31
CA PHE A 121 -14.80 -27.36 12.07
C PHE A 121 -14.21 -28.77 12.12
N GLN A 122 -14.48 -29.53 11.05
CA GLN A 122 -13.87 -30.84 10.82
C GLN A 122 -13.16 -30.84 9.46
N ALA A 123 -11.85 -31.06 9.47
CA ALA A 123 -11.03 -31.24 8.28
C ALA A 123 -11.25 -32.63 7.65
N SER A 124 -12.50 -32.94 7.27
CA SER A 124 -12.84 -34.22 6.64
C SER A 124 -12.21 -34.36 5.26
N ASN A 125 -11.97 -35.60 4.80
CA ASN A 125 -11.53 -35.89 3.43
C ASN A 125 -12.41 -35.20 2.37
N GLY A 126 -13.72 -35.14 2.60
CA GLY A 126 -14.67 -34.46 1.71
C GLY A 126 -14.56 -32.93 1.71
N TRP A 127 -14.11 -32.33 2.80
CA TRP A 127 -13.83 -30.89 2.87
C TRP A 127 -12.53 -30.55 2.12
N ILE A 128 -11.46 -31.34 2.33
CA ILE A 128 -10.17 -31.18 1.66
C ILE A 128 -10.29 -31.37 0.15
N SER A 129 -11.04 -32.37 -0.32
CA SER A 129 -11.30 -32.57 -1.75
C SER A 129 -12.01 -31.36 -2.37
N LYS A 130 -12.97 -30.74 -1.66
CA LYS A 130 -13.64 -29.52 -2.14
C LYS A 130 -12.71 -28.31 -2.13
N PHE A 131 -11.86 -28.19 -1.11
CA PHE A 131 -10.83 -27.16 -1.01
C PHE A 131 -9.84 -27.26 -2.18
N LYS A 132 -9.25 -28.43 -2.42
CA LYS A 132 -8.35 -28.68 -3.57
C LYS A 132 -8.99 -28.34 -4.91
N ASN A 133 -10.26 -28.72 -5.11
CA ASN A 133 -11.01 -28.38 -6.31
C ASN A 133 -11.22 -26.86 -6.50
N ARG A 134 -11.41 -26.10 -5.41
CA ARG A 134 -11.56 -24.62 -5.48
C ARG A 134 -10.22 -23.92 -5.74
N HIS A 135 -9.14 -24.45 -5.20
CA HIS A 135 -7.79 -23.89 -5.30
C HIS A 135 -6.93 -24.53 -6.41
N GLN A 136 -7.53 -25.33 -7.30
CA GLN A 136 -6.89 -25.93 -8.48
C GLN A 136 -5.67 -26.83 -8.17
N VAL A 137 -5.69 -27.48 -7.01
CA VAL A 137 -4.63 -28.42 -6.59
C VAL A 137 -4.97 -29.80 -7.17
N ARG A 138 -4.15 -30.32 -8.10
CA ARG A 138 -4.38 -31.65 -8.70
C ARG A 138 -3.91 -32.76 -7.77
N ASN A 139 -4.61 -33.89 -7.77
CA ASN A 139 -4.14 -35.11 -7.11
C ASN A 139 -3.02 -35.71 -8.00
N GLY A 140 -1.76 -35.52 -7.61
CA GLY A 140 -0.62 -36.06 -8.35
C GLY A 140 0.72 -35.33 -8.18
N ASP A 141 0.75 -34.11 -7.66
CA ASP A 141 1.98 -33.29 -7.54
C ASP A 141 2.93 -33.77 -6.41
N SER A 142 2.83 -35.04 -6.02
CA SER A 142 3.59 -35.69 -4.94
C SER A 142 4.64 -36.68 -5.44
N SER A 143 4.95 -36.70 -6.74
CA SER A 143 5.94 -37.65 -7.30
C SER A 143 6.73 -37.05 -8.47
N GLY A 144 7.97 -36.62 -8.20
CA GLY A 144 9.06 -36.45 -9.17
C GLY A 144 8.96 -35.25 -10.15
N ALA A 145 10.01 -34.43 -10.19
CA ALA A 145 10.25 -33.46 -11.28
C ALA A 145 10.32 -34.20 -12.65
N PRO A 146 10.00 -33.60 -13.82
CA PRO A 146 10.22 -32.18 -14.17
C PRO A 146 9.12 -31.45 -14.98
N ASP A 147 9.35 -30.14 -15.17
CA ASP A 147 8.92 -29.23 -16.25
C ASP A 147 7.42 -29.04 -16.55
N VAL A 148 6.84 -27.95 -16.02
CA VAL A 148 5.76 -27.22 -16.68
C VAL A 148 6.05 -25.72 -16.57
N SER A 149 6.45 -25.17 -17.71
CA SER A 149 6.58 -23.76 -18.00
C SER A 149 5.25 -23.01 -17.80
N LEU A 150 5.19 -22.12 -16.81
CA LEU A 150 4.17 -21.07 -16.75
C LEU A 150 4.61 -19.92 -17.67
N GLN A 151 4.24 -20.01 -18.95
CA GLN A 151 4.28 -18.85 -19.84
C GLN A 151 3.20 -17.86 -19.42
N ILE A 152 3.61 -16.79 -18.74
CA ILE A 152 2.82 -15.56 -18.61
C ILE A 152 3.08 -14.75 -19.88
N THR A 153 2.09 -14.66 -20.76
CA THR A 153 2.12 -13.71 -21.88
C THR A 153 1.75 -12.32 -21.35
N PRO A 154 2.58 -11.28 -21.58
CA PRO A 154 2.17 -9.90 -21.34
C PRO A 154 1.31 -9.46 -22.53
N GLN A 155 -0.01 -9.44 -22.39
CA GLN A 155 -0.85 -8.72 -23.34
C GLN A 155 -1.06 -7.28 -22.89
N SER A 156 -0.52 -6.41 -23.73
CA SER A 156 -0.73 -4.98 -23.85
C SER A 156 -2.20 -4.59 -23.73
N VAL A 157 -2.45 -3.58 -22.91
CA VAL A 157 -3.71 -2.83 -22.89
C VAL A 157 -3.72 -1.89 -24.11
N PRO A 158 -4.70 -1.97 -25.03
CA PRO A 158 -4.88 -0.93 -26.03
C PRO A 158 -5.52 0.30 -25.35
N ILE A 159 -4.77 1.40 -25.30
CA ILE A 159 -5.32 2.73 -25.04
C ILE A 159 -6.15 3.12 -26.26
N THR A 160 -7.48 3.03 -26.16
CA THR A 160 -8.39 3.71 -27.09
C THR A 160 -8.71 5.08 -26.51
N GLY A 161 -7.87 6.05 -26.83
CA GLY A 161 -8.18 7.47 -26.66
C GLY A 161 -9.05 7.92 -27.82
N THR A 162 -10.32 8.23 -27.56
CA THR A 162 -11.12 9.04 -28.49
C THR A 162 -10.69 10.49 -28.30
N VAL A 163 -9.89 10.99 -29.25
CA VAL A 163 -9.54 12.40 -29.39
C VAL A 163 -10.80 13.16 -29.79
N LEU A 164 -11.32 13.97 -28.88
CA LEU A 164 -12.24 15.06 -29.22
C LEU A 164 -11.39 16.26 -29.63
N SER A 165 -11.37 16.54 -30.94
CA SER A 165 -10.78 17.78 -31.48
C SER A 165 -11.59 19.00 -31.01
N PRO A 166 -10.95 20.15 -30.71
CA PRO A 166 -11.66 21.38 -30.41
C PRO A 166 -12.25 21.99 -31.70
N PRO A 167 -13.38 22.72 -31.62
CA PRO A 167 -13.87 23.48 -32.76
C PRO A 167 -13.06 24.76 -32.95
N GLU A 168 -12.58 25.00 -34.17
CA GLU A 168 -12.08 26.29 -34.60
C GLU A 168 -13.22 27.23 -34.98
N HIS A 169 -12.98 28.52 -34.67
CA HIS A 169 -13.51 29.76 -35.23
C HIS A 169 -14.29 30.62 -34.24
N SER A 170 -13.60 31.63 -33.71
CA SER A 170 -14.11 33.01 -33.77
C SER A 170 -12.97 34.01 -33.66
N ASN A 171 -12.97 34.93 -34.62
CA ASN A 171 -12.19 36.16 -34.68
C ASN A 171 -12.25 36.95 -33.37
N PHE A 172 -11.12 37.50 -32.91
CA PHE A 172 -11.10 38.90 -32.48
C PHE A 172 -9.68 39.50 -32.58
N SER A 173 -9.68 40.75 -33.03
CA SER A 173 -8.54 41.55 -33.49
C SER A 173 -7.68 42.10 -32.35
N SER A 174 -6.50 42.56 -32.75
CA SER A 174 -5.37 43.08 -31.99
C SER A 174 -5.64 44.34 -31.13
N THR A 175 -4.66 44.60 -30.25
CA THR A 175 -4.37 45.82 -29.47
C THR A 175 -5.04 45.95 -28.11
N VAL A 176 -4.23 45.95 -27.03
CA VAL A 176 -4.14 47.04 -26.02
C VAL A 176 -2.77 46.93 -25.31
N SER A 177 -2.17 48.11 -25.15
CA SER A 177 -0.83 48.45 -24.64
C SER A 177 -0.61 48.22 -23.14
N LEU A 178 0.64 47.95 -22.77
CA LEU A 178 1.15 48.02 -21.39
C LEU A 178 1.45 49.47 -20.98
N PRO A 179 1.14 49.90 -19.74
CA PRO A 179 1.55 51.22 -19.24
C PRO A 179 3.00 51.23 -18.71
N PRO A 180 3.65 52.41 -18.65
CA PRO A 180 5.09 52.54 -18.57
C PRO A 180 5.65 52.53 -17.14
N THR A 181 6.94 52.21 -17.08
CA THR A 181 7.85 52.27 -15.93
C THR A 181 8.08 53.71 -15.44
N SER A 182 8.21 53.89 -14.13
CA SER A 182 8.73 55.12 -13.51
C SER A 182 10.03 54.83 -12.75
N ASN A 183 11.14 55.21 -13.39
CA ASN A 183 12.34 55.89 -12.90
C ASN A 183 12.76 55.69 -11.43
N TYR A 184 13.94 55.11 -11.23
CA TYR A 184 14.95 55.73 -10.36
C TYR A 184 16.34 55.69 -11.01
N THR A 185 16.92 56.87 -10.99
CA THR A 185 18.12 57.36 -11.67
C THR A 185 19.39 56.91 -10.98
N THR A 186 20.36 56.43 -11.76
CA THR A 186 21.76 56.26 -11.39
C THR A 186 22.43 57.62 -11.18
N PRO A 187 23.56 57.65 -10.44
CA PRO A 187 24.76 58.20 -11.08
C PRO A 187 25.97 57.28 -10.94
N GLN A 188 26.63 56.98 -12.07
CA GLN A 188 28.08 56.73 -12.11
C GLN A 188 28.80 58.10 -12.04
N SER A 189 30.09 58.29 -11.78
CA SER A 189 31.30 57.44 -11.75
C SER A 189 32.42 58.31 -11.15
N ILE A 190 33.41 57.75 -10.43
CA ILE A 190 34.79 58.27 -10.47
C ILE A 190 35.80 57.08 -10.39
N THR A 191 36.68 57.08 -11.38
CA THR A 191 37.87 56.28 -11.70
C THR A 191 39.06 56.42 -10.75
N SER A 192 39.91 55.39 -10.60
CA SER A 192 41.41 55.39 -10.62
C SER A 192 41.98 54.05 -10.10
N THR A 193 42.52 53.15 -10.95
CA THR A 193 43.91 52.95 -11.47
C THR A 193 44.79 51.92 -10.73
N THR A 194 45.30 50.96 -11.53
CA THR A 194 46.64 50.28 -11.50
C THR A 194 46.93 49.27 -10.37
N ASN A 195 47.61 48.11 -10.54
CA ASN A 195 48.47 47.55 -11.58
C ASN A 195 48.62 46.01 -11.42
N ARG A 196 48.70 45.29 -12.57
CA ARG A 196 49.55 44.15 -13.02
C ARG A 196 50.16 43.16 -11.98
N THR A 197 50.25 41.85 -12.24
CA THR A 197 51.07 41.24 -13.31
C THR A 197 50.69 39.80 -13.74
N ASN A 198 50.77 39.58 -15.07
CA ASN A 198 51.35 38.49 -15.90
C ASN A 198 51.09 36.99 -15.57
N GLY A 199 50.78 36.09 -16.52
CA GLY A 199 50.70 36.25 -17.98
C GLY A 199 50.51 34.92 -18.76
N THR A 200 50.01 35.09 -20.01
CA THR A 200 50.26 34.36 -21.28
C THR A 200 49.86 32.86 -21.40
N ASN A 201 49.28 32.32 -22.49
CA ASN A 201 48.92 32.74 -23.86
C ASN A 201 47.97 31.65 -24.45
N ALA A 202 46.84 31.97 -25.10
CA ALA A 202 46.63 32.04 -26.57
C ALA A 202 46.50 30.65 -27.27
N LEU A 203 45.66 30.33 -28.27
CA LEU A 203 44.79 31.06 -29.23
C LEU A 203 44.05 30.00 -30.12
N ILE A 204 42.85 30.35 -30.66
CA ILE A 204 42.21 29.88 -31.93
C ILE A 204 41.62 28.44 -31.95
N GLY A 205 40.41 28.15 -32.43
CA GLY A 205 39.37 28.93 -33.10
C GLY A 205 38.17 28.08 -33.56
N SER A 206 37.10 28.80 -33.93
CA SER A 206 36.03 28.52 -34.91
C SER A 206 35.29 27.16 -34.97
N ALA A 207 33.99 27.27 -34.67
CA ALA A 207 32.81 26.70 -35.32
C ALA A 207 32.94 25.66 -36.45
N SER A 208 32.10 24.62 -36.40
CA SER A 208 31.14 24.33 -37.49
C SER A 208 30.12 23.23 -37.12
N ASN A 209 28.93 23.41 -37.70
CA ASN A 209 27.71 22.63 -37.60
C ASN A 209 27.74 21.30 -38.37
N SER A 210 26.90 20.36 -37.88
CA SER A 210 26.11 19.36 -38.62
C SER A 210 26.81 18.10 -39.18
N PRO A 211 26.06 17.03 -39.58
CA PRO A 211 24.72 16.58 -39.19
C PRO A 211 24.68 15.09 -38.80
N TYR A 212 23.57 14.68 -38.19
CA TYR A 212 23.17 13.27 -38.05
C TYR A 212 22.96 12.62 -39.42
N ILE A 213 23.64 11.49 -39.66
CA ILE A 213 23.40 10.60 -40.81
C ILE A 213 22.45 9.47 -40.39
N PHE A 214 21.35 9.35 -41.15
CA PHE A 214 20.48 8.18 -41.19
C PHE A 214 21.19 7.03 -41.92
N GLY A 215 21.29 5.87 -41.26
CA GLY A 215 21.68 4.61 -41.88
C GLY A 215 20.62 3.56 -41.58
N ALA A 216 19.82 3.21 -42.59
CA ALA A 216 18.89 2.09 -42.55
C ALA A 216 19.57 0.82 -43.06
N SER A 217 19.55 -0.27 -42.28
CA SER A 217 19.59 -1.63 -42.84
C SER A 217 19.28 -2.71 -41.80
N THR A 218 18.24 -3.47 -42.17
CA THR A 218 18.05 -4.92 -42.02
C THR A 218 17.72 -5.51 -40.65
N SER A 219 16.48 -6.00 -40.61
CA SER A 219 15.89 -7.04 -39.78
C SER A 219 16.87 -8.03 -39.12
N ASN A 220 16.79 -8.12 -37.79
CA ASN A 220 16.77 -9.41 -37.11
C ASN A 220 15.87 -9.33 -35.88
N SER A 221 14.96 -10.29 -35.81
CA SER A 221 14.02 -10.54 -34.71
C SER A 221 14.80 -10.84 -33.43
N MET A 222 14.83 -9.88 -32.50
CA MET A 222 15.25 -10.08 -31.12
C MET A 222 14.09 -9.66 -30.22
N GLY A 223 13.46 -10.64 -29.58
CA GLY A 223 12.45 -10.39 -28.55
C GLY A 223 13.03 -9.60 -27.38
N PRO A 224 12.19 -9.02 -26.50
CA PRO A 224 12.67 -8.27 -25.36
C PRO A 224 13.42 -9.21 -24.42
N HIS A 225 14.75 -9.15 -24.47
CA HIS A 225 15.60 -9.73 -23.45
C HIS A 225 15.34 -8.97 -22.15
N TYR A 226 14.56 -9.60 -21.28
CA TYR A 226 14.54 -9.27 -19.86
C TYR A 226 15.97 -9.44 -19.35
N ILE A 227 16.69 -8.34 -19.19
CA ILE A 227 17.93 -8.32 -18.42
C ILE A 227 17.48 -8.51 -16.97
N PRO A 228 17.84 -9.63 -16.29
CA PRO A 228 17.59 -9.73 -14.87
C PRO A 228 18.31 -8.56 -14.22
N SER A 229 17.55 -7.68 -13.58
CA SER A 229 18.07 -6.66 -12.67
C SER A 229 19.11 -7.33 -11.78
N ARG A 230 20.31 -6.75 -11.79
CA ARG A 230 21.52 -7.15 -11.07
C ARG A 230 21.21 -8.00 -9.85
N ILE A 231 21.82 -9.19 -9.83
CA ILE A 231 22.18 -9.89 -8.61
C ILE A 231 22.74 -8.85 -7.64
N TYR A 232 22.00 -8.52 -6.59
CA TYR A 232 22.56 -7.82 -5.45
C TYR A 232 23.66 -8.73 -4.89
N PRO A 233 24.87 -8.21 -4.63
CA PRO A 233 25.87 -9.02 -3.97
C PRO A 233 25.29 -9.52 -2.65
N VAL A 234 25.47 -10.81 -2.39
CA VAL A 234 25.28 -11.45 -1.10
C VAL A 234 25.79 -10.48 -0.02
N SER A 235 24.88 -10.03 0.85
CA SER A 235 25.17 -9.04 1.87
C SER A 235 26.39 -9.51 2.66
N THR A 236 27.47 -8.76 2.53
CA THR A 236 28.62 -8.88 3.41
C THR A 236 28.13 -8.61 4.84
N THR A 237 28.60 -9.40 5.79
CA THR A 237 28.26 -9.41 7.21
C THR A 237 28.73 -8.15 7.95
N ILE A 238 28.35 -6.98 7.46
CA ILE A 238 28.59 -5.69 8.11
C ILE A 238 27.22 -5.20 8.57
N ALA A 239 27.05 -5.10 9.89
CA ALA A 239 25.85 -4.49 10.45
C ALA A 239 25.64 -3.10 9.82
N PRO A 240 24.43 -2.76 9.38
CA PRO A 240 24.18 -1.48 8.73
C PRO A 240 24.66 -0.35 9.66
N HIS A 241 25.51 0.54 9.14
CA HIS A 241 25.93 1.72 9.90
C HIS A 241 24.74 2.66 10.03
N ILE A 242 24.21 2.82 11.25
CA ILE A 242 23.07 3.68 11.54
C ILE A 242 23.62 5.06 11.93
N PRO A 243 23.48 6.09 11.07
CA PRO A 243 23.99 7.41 11.39
C PRO A 243 23.16 8.03 12.52
N LEU A 244 23.73 8.14 13.72
CA LEU A 244 23.06 8.75 14.89
C LEU A 244 23.42 10.23 15.09
N GLU A 245 24.32 10.77 14.27
CA GLU A 245 24.63 12.20 14.24
C GLU A 245 23.47 12.98 13.63
N ASN A 246 23.10 14.10 14.24
CA ASN A 246 21.99 14.96 13.78
C ASN A 246 20.69 14.18 13.54
N ALA A 247 20.45 13.14 14.36
CA ALA A 247 19.30 12.25 14.26
C ALA A 247 18.28 12.48 15.38
N ALA A 248 17.01 12.27 15.07
CA ALA A 248 15.91 12.25 16.05
C ALA A 248 15.17 10.91 16.03
N PHE A 249 14.92 10.37 17.22
CA PHE A 249 13.93 9.31 17.38
C PHE A 249 12.53 9.93 17.49
N ILE A 250 11.61 9.45 16.67
CA ILE A 250 10.23 9.91 16.63
C ILE A 250 9.30 8.71 16.89
N PHE A 251 8.62 8.75 18.04
CA PHE A 251 7.68 7.73 18.49
C PHE A 251 6.25 8.20 18.20
N CYS A 252 5.59 7.58 17.23
CA CYS A 252 4.30 8.00 16.71
C CYS A 252 3.14 7.20 17.30
N ASP A 253 2.16 7.92 17.86
CA ASP A 253 0.80 7.46 18.14
C ASP A 253 0.70 6.28 19.14
N TYR A 254 1.65 6.17 20.08
CA TYR A 254 1.61 5.23 21.21
C TYR A 254 0.58 5.64 22.29
N GLN A 255 -0.67 5.85 21.90
CA GLN A 255 -1.76 6.33 22.76
C GLN A 255 -2.80 5.25 23.04
N ASN A 256 -3.49 5.36 24.18
CA ASN A 256 -4.46 4.36 24.64
C ASN A 256 -5.57 4.08 23.60
N ASP A 257 -6.19 5.12 23.04
CA ASP A 257 -7.25 4.95 22.04
C ASP A 257 -6.74 4.44 20.70
N VAL A 258 -5.51 4.77 20.31
CA VAL A 258 -4.89 4.24 19.07
C VAL A 258 -4.69 2.74 19.19
N ILE A 259 -4.11 2.28 20.30
CA ILE A 259 -3.92 0.84 20.53
C ILE A 259 -5.26 0.13 20.71
N GLY A 260 -6.22 0.78 21.37
CA GLY A 260 -7.60 0.30 21.51
C GLY A 260 -8.42 0.26 20.21
N MET A 261 -7.85 0.64 19.06
CA MET A 261 -8.46 0.41 17.75
C MET A 261 -8.21 -1.00 17.23
N PHE A 262 -7.19 -1.69 17.74
CA PHE A 262 -6.74 -2.98 17.24
C PHE A 262 -7.15 -4.12 18.18
N GLN A 263 -7.35 -5.31 17.60
CA GLN A 263 -7.60 -6.50 18.39
C GLN A 263 -6.30 -6.95 19.08
N THR A 264 -6.40 -7.30 20.36
CA THR A 264 -5.28 -7.87 21.10
C THR A 264 -4.81 -9.15 20.41
N SER A 265 -3.55 -9.15 19.98
CA SER A 265 -2.91 -10.25 19.29
C SER A 265 -1.49 -10.43 19.78
N ASN A 266 -0.89 -11.59 19.51
CA ASN A 266 0.52 -11.83 19.83
C ASN A 266 1.43 -10.82 19.09
N THR A 267 1.11 -10.51 17.83
CA THR A 267 1.85 -9.53 17.03
C THR A 267 1.80 -8.12 17.64
N LEU A 268 0.61 -7.67 18.06
CA LEU A 268 0.48 -6.37 18.73
C LEU A 268 1.29 -6.33 20.04
N ASN A 269 1.22 -7.40 20.84
CA ASN A 269 1.97 -7.49 22.10
C ASN A 269 3.49 -7.49 21.88
N GLN A 270 3.97 -8.17 20.83
CA GLN A 270 5.39 -8.18 20.46
C GLN A 270 5.85 -6.79 20.02
N PHE A 271 5.09 -6.12 19.15
CA PHE A 271 5.35 -4.72 18.75
C PHE A 271 5.44 -3.78 19.97
N LEU A 272 4.47 -3.86 20.89
CA LEU A 272 4.46 -3.01 22.09
C LEU A 272 5.67 -3.30 22.99
N THR A 273 6.03 -4.57 23.15
CA THR A 273 7.20 -4.98 23.94
C THR A 273 8.48 -4.40 23.34
N ARG A 274 8.69 -4.57 22.03
CA ARG A 274 9.87 -4.04 21.33
C ARG A 274 9.92 -2.52 21.36
N SER A 275 8.78 -1.86 21.15
CA SER A 275 8.68 -0.40 21.20
C SER A 275 9.07 0.17 22.57
N LYS A 276 8.59 -0.44 23.67
CA LYS A 276 8.97 -0.04 25.04
C LYS A 276 10.44 -0.27 25.33
N GLN A 277 11.01 -1.37 24.83
CA GLN A 277 12.44 -1.64 24.94
C GLN A 277 13.26 -0.61 24.15
N LEU A 278 12.83 -0.24 22.94
CA LEU A 278 13.50 0.76 22.11
C LEU A 278 13.45 2.12 22.80
N PHE A 279 12.27 2.52 23.26
CA PHE A 279 12.09 3.75 24.02
C PHE A 279 13.04 3.79 25.22
N THR A 280 13.14 2.72 25.99
CA THR A 280 14.06 2.63 27.13
C THR A 280 15.53 2.76 26.70
N ALA A 281 15.94 2.05 25.66
CA ALA A 281 17.32 2.07 25.15
C ALA A 281 17.73 3.45 24.62
N VAL A 282 16.85 4.11 23.86
CA VAL A 282 17.09 5.47 23.34
C VAL A 282 17.34 6.46 24.47
N HIS A 283 16.54 6.40 25.53
CA HIS A 283 16.72 7.31 26.66
C HIS A 283 17.94 6.99 27.52
N GLN A 284 18.36 5.74 27.61
CA GLN A 284 19.63 5.38 28.25
C GLN A 284 20.81 5.95 27.45
N ALA A 285 20.76 5.85 26.11
CA ALA A 285 21.79 6.43 25.24
C ALA A 285 21.78 7.97 25.26
N LYS A 286 20.60 8.59 25.38
CA LYS A 286 20.42 10.05 25.51
C LYS A 286 21.10 10.65 26.75
N GLN A 287 21.35 9.85 27.79
CA GLN A 287 22.14 10.30 28.95
C GLN A 287 23.64 10.44 28.64
N LYS A 288 24.13 9.73 27.62
CA LYS A 288 25.56 9.71 27.23
C LYS A 288 25.85 10.61 26.03
N LYS A 289 24.87 10.80 25.15
CA LYS A 289 24.97 11.66 23.96
C LYS A 289 23.72 12.51 23.79
N ASN A 290 23.85 13.63 23.09
CA ASN A 290 22.75 14.55 22.80
C ASN A 290 21.83 14.01 21.70
N LEU A 291 21.06 12.96 21.99
CA LEU A 291 20.04 12.42 21.10
C LEU A 291 18.71 13.16 21.30
N SER A 292 18.05 13.52 20.20
CA SER A 292 16.71 14.12 20.26
C SER A 292 15.64 13.04 20.23
N CYS A 293 14.63 13.18 21.10
CA CYS A 293 13.51 12.26 21.24
C CYS A 293 12.22 13.05 21.13
N PHE A 294 11.33 12.59 20.25
CA PHE A 294 10.03 13.17 20.01
C PHE A 294 8.94 12.12 20.26
N SER A 295 7.90 12.53 20.97
CA SER A 295 6.67 11.75 21.11
C SER A 295 5.56 12.49 20.37
N VAL A 296 5.07 11.87 19.30
CA VAL A 296 4.02 12.44 18.46
C VAL A 296 2.71 11.78 18.82
N GLY A 297 1.70 12.58 19.20
CA GLY A 297 0.36 12.09 19.52
C GLY A 297 -0.70 12.74 18.63
N LEU A 298 -1.63 11.93 18.12
CA LEU A 298 -2.85 12.40 17.48
C LEU A 298 -3.87 12.77 18.56
N THR A 299 -4.29 14.03 18.60
CA THR A 299 -5.33 14.47 19.54
C THR A 299 -6.30 15.44 18.90
N PHE A 300 -7.49 15.62 19.48
CA PHE A 300 -8.53 16.55 19.03
C PHE A 300 -9.03 17.40 20.20
N ARG A 301 -9.34 18.67 19.96
CA ARG A 301 -9.96 19.50 20.99
C ARG A 301 -11.37 18.96 21.29
N PRO A 302 -11.89 19.18 22.52
CA PRO A 302 -13.29 18.87 22.80
C PRO A 302 -14.23 19.47 21.75
N GLY A 303 -15.12 18.64 21.19
CA GLY A 303 -16.02 19.02 20.10
C GLY A 303 -15.47 18.85 18.67
N TYR A 304 -14.20 18.47 18.51
CA TYR A 304 -13.54 18.18 17.23
C TYR A 304 -13.64 19.31 16.18
N PRO A 305 -13.32 20.58 16.51
CA PRO A 305 -13.38 21.68 15.55
C PRO A 305 -12.41 21.48 14.37
N GLU A 306 -11.37 20.65 14.53
CA GLU A 306 -10.40 20.34 13.47
C GLU A 306 -10.91 19.30 12.47
N VAL A 307 -12.03 18.62 12.74
CA VAL A 307 -12.53 17.51 11.91
C VAL A 307 -13.61 18.00 10.96
N SER A 308 -13.27 18.02 9.66
CA SER A 308 -14.23 18.28 8.59
C SER A 308 -15.04 17.02 8.28
N PRO A 309 -16.37 17.12 8.02
CA PRO A 309 -17.19 16.02 7.53
C PRO A 309 -16.72 15.42 6.20
N ASN A 310 -15.93 16.17 5.41
CA ASN A 310 -15.36 15.65 4.17
C ASN A 310 -14.24 14.63 4.42
N ASN A 311 -13.64 14.65 5.61
CA ASN A 311 -12.63 13.68 6.00
C ASN A 311 -13.31 12.52 6.73
N ARG A 312 -13.82 11.55 5.97
CA ARG A 312 -14.55 10.39 6.51
C ARG A 312 -13.76 9.60 7.55
N HIS A 313 -12.43 9.53 7.41
CA HIS A 313 -11.58 8.80 8.35
C HIS A 313 -11.62 9.46 9.75
N PHE A 314 -11.35 10.77 9.84
CA PHE A 314 -11.42 11.48 11.13
C PHE A 314 -12.85 11.73 11.59
N GLU A 315 -13.83 11.81 10.68
CA GLU A 315 -15.25 11.86 11.04
C GLU A 315 -15.69 10.60 11.79
N ASN A 316 -15.25 9.42 11.34
CA ASN A 316 -15.51 8.17 12.05
C ASN A 316 -14.88 8.16 13.44
N LEU A 317 -13.64 8.67 13.59
CA LEU A 317 -12.99 8.79 14.88
C LEU A 317 -13.72 9.76 15.83
N LYS A 318 -14.19 10.89 15.30
CA LYS A 318 -15.05 11.84 16.02
C LYS A 318 -16.33 11.16 16.53
N ASN A 319 -16.99 10.36 15.70
CA ASN A 319 -18.22 9.66 16.09
C ASN A 319 -17.99 8.63 17.21
N LEU A 320 -16.77 8.11 17.34
CA LEU A 320 -16.37 7.20 18.42
C LEU A 320 -15.93 7.91 19.70
N GLY A 321 -15.81 9.25 19.70
CA GLY A 321 -15.40 10.01 20.88
C GLY A 321 -13.94 9.76 21.31
N ARG A 322 -13.08 9.34 20.38
CA ARG A 322 -11.68 8.98 20.66
C ARG A 322 -10.70 10.14 20.50
N LEU A 323 -9.56 10.04 21.18
CA LEU A 323 -8.40 10.94 21.07
C LEU A 323 -8.70 12.40 21.45
N VAL A 324 -9.62 12.62 22.38
CA VAL A 324 -9.96 13.96 22.87
C VAL A 324 -8.93 14.44 23.89
N ASP A 325 -8.43 15.66 23.72
CA ASP A 325 -7.49 16.31 24.65
C ASP A 325 -8.03 16.27 26.09
N GLY A 326 -7.16 15.88 27.03
CA GLY A 326 -7.50 15.75 28.45
C GLY A 326 -8.22 14.45 28.85
N THR A 327 -8.45 13.53 27.90
CA THR A 327 -9.01 12.20 28.22
C THR A 327 -7.91 11.14 28.30
N LYS A 328 -8.15 10.10 29.10
CA LYS A 328 -7.25 8.95 29.20
C LYS A 328 -6.99 8.27 27.85
N GLY A 329 -7.96 8.30 26.95
CA GLY A 329 -7.83 7.78 25.60
C GLY A 329 -6.74 8.47 24.76
N ALA A 330 -6.57 9.79 24.95
CA ALA A 330 -5.55 10.57 24.28
C ALA A 330 -4.16 10.50 24.93
N GLU A 331 -4.04 9.95 26.14
CA GLU A 331 -2.75 9.80 26.81
C GLU A 331 -1.89 8.73 26.16
N PHE A 332 -0.56 8.91 26.24
CA PHE A 332 0.40 7.88 25.88
C PHE A 332 0.28 6.68 26.82
N ILE A 333 0.55 5.48 26.29
CA ILE A 333 0.48 4.24 27.09
C ILE A 333 1.59 4.17 28.13
N ASP A 334 1.35 3.36 29.16
CA ASP A 334 2.38 3.02 30.13
C ASP A 334 3.64 2.41 29.46
N GLY A 335 4.81 2.89 29.88
CA GLY A 335 6.11 2.57 29.29
C GLY A 335 6.48 3.35 28.02
N MET A 336 5.58 4.19 27.49
CA MET A 336 5.84 5.11 26.36
C MET A 336 5.49 6.57 26.70
N VAL A 337 5.31 6.88 27.99
CA VAL A 337 5.06 8.24 28.45
C VAL A 337 6.32 9.09 28.17
N PRO A 338 6.19 10.26 27.51
CA PRO A 338 7.32 11.16 27.25
C PRO A 338 8.03 11.53 28.54
N ARG A 339 9.36 11.56 28.53
CA ARG A 339 10.18 12.02 29.66
C ARG A 339 10.34 13.54 29.60
N ASP A 340 10.72 14.17 30.72
CA ASP A 340 10.86 15.64 30.82
C ASP A 340 11.76 16.27 29.75
N SER A 341 12.74 15.51 29.25
CA SER A 341 13.67 15.95 28.19
C SER A 341 13.15 15.78 26.76
N ASP A 342 11.96 15.20 26.58
CA ASP A 342 11.42 14.85 25.27
C ASP A 342 10.54 15.96 24.73
N ILE A 343 10.47 16.03 23.41
CA ILE A 343 9.64 17.00 22.71
C ILE A 343 8.32 16.31 22.36
N VAL A 344 7.21 16.85 22.85
CA VAL A 344 5.87 16.33 22.53
C VAL A 344 5.27 17.13 21.39
N ILE A 345 4.89 16.45 20.32
CA ILE A 345 4.21 17.03 19.16
C ILE A 345 2.76 16.57 19.17
N GLN A 346 1.82 17.51 19.19
CA GLN A 346 0.40 17.21 19.03
C GLN A 346 -0.01 17.44 17.58
N LYS A 347 -0.36 16.37 16.87
CA LYS A 347 -0.88 16.44 15.51
C LYS A 347 -2.39 16.30 15.47
N ARG A 348 -3.01 16.89 14.44
CA ARG A 348 -4.46 16.83 14.18
C ARG A 348 -4.81 16.03 12.92
N ARG A 349 -3.79 15.45 12.26
CA ARG A 349 -3.87 14.67 11.01
C ARG A 349 -2.92 13.47 11.09
N THR A 350 -2.91 12.66 10.03
CA THR A 350 -2.10 11.44 9.95
C THR A 350 -0.61 11.75 9.94
N ASP A 351 -0.17 12.64 9.04
CA ASP A 351 1.22 13.10 8.93
C ASP A 351 1.67 13.87 10.18
N ALA A 352 2.83 13.51 10.73
CA ALA A 352 3.43 14.19 11.88
C ALA A 352 3.92 15.61 11.56
N PHE A 353 4.21 15.94 10.30
CA PHE A 353 4.64 17.29 9.89
C PHE A 353 3.48 18.24 9.59
N TYR A 354 2.32 17.73 9.20
CA TYR A 354 1.25 18.56 8.67
C TYR A 354 0.63 19.46 9.75
N ASN A 355 0.83 20.77 9.61
CA ASN A 355 0.38 21.80 10.54
C ASN A 355 0.82 21.55 12.00
N THR A 356 2.06 21.09 12.18
CA THR A 356 2.71 20.97 13.49
C THR A 356 3.99 21.81 13.53
N ASP A 357 4.58 21.92 14.71
CA ASP A 357 5.87 22.54 14.96
C ASP A 357 7.06 21.58 14.76
N LEU A 358 6.81 20.32 14.33
CA LEU A 358 7.85 19.30 14.16
C LEU A 358 9.00 19.79 13.25
N GLN A 359 8.66 20.32 12.07
CA GLN A 359 9.68 20.80 11.11
C GLN A 359 10.56 21.89 11.72
N MET A 360 9.92 22.91 12.29
CA MET A 360 10.60 24.06 12.89
C MET A 360 11.57 23.61 13.99
N ILE A 361 11.15 22.66 14.83
CA ILE A 361 11.99 22.17 15.92
C ILE A 361 13.16 21.33 15.40
N LEU A 362 12.94 20.46 14.41
CA LEU A 362 14.01 19.67 13.79
C LEU A 362 15.07 20.59 13.14
N GLU A 363 14.65 21.59 12.38
CA GLU A 363 15.54 22.59 11.76
C GLU A 363 16.33 23.38 12.81
N SER A 364 15.66 23.85 13.87
CA SER A 364 16.32 24.60 14.97
C SER A 364 17.40 23.78 15.69
N LYS A 365 17.30 22.46 15.61
CA LYS A 365 18.24 21.50 16.19
C LYS A 365 19.23 20.93 15.17
N ASN A 366 19.19 21.41 13.93
CA ASN A 366 19.99 20.92 12.81
C ASN A 366 19.85 19.40 12.59
N ILE A 367 18.62 18.88 12.75
CA ILE A 367 18.30 17.46 12.59
C ILE A 367 17.83 17.22 11.17
N HIS A 368 18.56 16.36 10.45
CA HIS A 368 18.28 15.99 9.06
C HIS A 368 18.04 14.49 8.88
N HIS A 369 18.16 13.71 9.95
CA HIS A 369 17.85 12.28 9.97
C HIS A 369 16.75 11.97 11.00
N ILE A 370 15.68 11.31 10.57
CA ILE A 370 14.63 10.84 11.48
C ILE A 370 14.61 9.31 11.54
N ILE A 371 14.39 8.79 12.74
CA ILE A 371 14.27 7.38 13.03
C ILE A 371 12.85 7.14 13.58
N LEU A 372 12.02 6.49 12.77
CA LEU A 372 10.58 6.35 13.00
C LEU A 372 10.22 5.00 13.64
N SER A 373 9.30 5.07 14.58
CA SER A 373 8.59 3.94 15.19
C SER A 373 7.15 4.36 15.51
N GLY A 374 6.19 3.43 15.48
CA GLY A 374 4.80 3.77 15.82
C GLY A 374 3.74 2.97 15.09
N ILE A 375 2.50 3.47 15.19
CA ILE A 375 1.30 2.75 14.76
C ILE A 375 0.27 3.70 14.16
N ALA A 376 -0.31 3.45 12.97
CA ALA A 376 -0.09 2.30 12.08
C ALA A 376 0.99 2.55 11.00
N THR A 377 1.63 1.47 10.54
CA THR A 377 2.62 1.50 9.44
C THR A 377 2.04 2.10 8.17
N ARG A 378 0.84 1.67 7.74
CA ARG A 378 0.19 2.15 6.52
C ARG A 378 -0.26 3.61 6.57
N ASP A 379 -0.43 4.15 7.78
CA ASP A 379 -1.01 5.46 8.02
C ASP A 379 0.09 6.45 8.44
N VAL A 380 0.34 6.60 9.75
CA VAL A 380 1.24 7.64 10.28
C VAL A 380 2.67 7.45 9.82
N ILE A 381 3.19 6.21 9.80
CA ILE A 381 4.58 5.96 9.42
C ILE A 381 4.76 6.26 7.93
N LEU A 382 3.92 5.70 7.05
CA LEU A 382 3.97 5.99 5.62
C LEU A 382 3.81 7.48 5.31
N SER A 383 2.81 8.14 5.90
CA SER A 383 2.53 9.54 5.62
C SER A 383 3.68 10.44 6.07
N THR A 384 4.25 10.18 7.23
CA THR A 384 5.38 10.94 7.78
C THR A 384 6.65 10.69 6.98
N THR A 385 6.92 9.45 6.59
CA THR A 385 8.05 9.08 5.71
C THR A 385 7.99 9.83 4.39
N ARG A 386 6.83 9.91 3.73
CA ARG A 386 6.68 10.65 2.47
C ARG A 386 6.93 12.14 2.66
N SER A 387 6.34 12.74 3.69
CA SER A 387 6.57 14.14 4.02
C SER A 387 8.02 14.45 4.35
N ALA A 388 8.73 13.55 5.04
CA ALA A 388 10.16 13.69 5.33
C ALA A 388 11.02 13.57 4.07
N ALA A 389 10.66 12.68 3.15
CA ALA A 389 11.38 12.51 1.89
C ALA A 389 11.27 13.77 1.01
N ASP A 390 10.07 14.37 0.92
CA ASP A 390 9.85 15.64 0.22
C ASP A 390 10.57 16.84 0.88
N ARG A 391 11.13 16.65 2.08
CA ARG A 391 11.94 17.63 2.84
C ARG A 391 13.43 17.30 2.80
N ASP A 392 13.84 16.40 1.92
CA ASP A 392 15.24 15.95 1.77
C ASP A 392 15.84 15.36 3.06
N MET A 393 15.02 14.83 3.96
CA MET A 393 15.51 14.18 5.18
C MET A 393 16.00 12.77 4.91
N SER A 394 17.04 12.34 5.63
CA SER A 394 17.36 10.93 5.77
C SER A 394 16.32 10.26 6.67
N ILE A 395 15.94 9.01 6.36
CA ILE A 395 14.85 8.33 7.04
C ILE A 395 15.26 6.89 7.35
N THR A 396 15.13 6.52 8.62
CA THR A 396 15.20 5.13 9.09
C THR A 396 13.87 4.72 9.70
N VAL A 397 13.38 3.52 9.39
CA VAL A 397 12.19 2.91 10.00
C VAL A 397 12.61 1.66 10.77
N VAL A 398 12.21 1.57 12.04
CA VAL A 398 12.51 0.41 12.89
C VAL A 398 11.39 -0.62 12.75
N ARG A 399 11.63 -1.69 11.98
CA ARG A 399 10.62 -2.68 11.57
C ARG A 399 9.82 -3.23 12.74
N ASP A 400 10.50 -3.73 13.75
CA ASP A 400 9.87 -4.42 14.90
C ASP A 400 9.18 -3.45 15.87
N CYS A 401 9.38 -2.14 15.67
CA CYS A 401 8.73 -1.06 16.41
C CYS A 401 7.75 -0.28 15.53
N CYS A 402 7.23 -0.91 14.47
CA CYS A 402 6.13 -0.41 13.66
C CYS A 402 5.05 -1.49 13.51
N PHE A 403 3.78 -1.11 13.48
CA PHE A 403 2.68 -2.08 13.46
C PHE A 403 1.62 -1.80 12.40
N ASP A 404 1.19 -2.86 11.73
CA ASP A 404 -0.08 -2.96 11.03
C ASP A 404 -0.76 -4.28 11.40
N GLU A 405 -2.08 -4.30 11.53
CA GLU A 405 -2.84 -5.52 11.81
C GLU A 405 -2.79 -6.51 10.63
N ASN A 406 -2.59 -6.00 9.42
CA ASN A 406 -2.49 -6.81 8.22
C ASN A 406 -1.02 -7.05 7.89
N GLU A 407 -0.58 -8.29 8.10
CA GLU A 407 0.81 -8.71 7.88
C GLU A 407 1.27 -8.50 6.44
N MET A 408 0.41 -8.72 5.43
CA MET A 408 0.76 -8.45 4.04
C MET A 408 1.03 -6.97 3.81
N VAL A 409 0.19 -6.09 4.38
CA VAL A 409 0.39 -4.64 4.30
C VAL A 409 1.69 -4.24 5.00
N GLN A 410 1.94 -4.75 6.21
CA GLN A 410 3.18 -4.54 6.95
C GLN A 410 4.41 -4.92 6.09
N ASN A 411 4.42 -6.12 5.52
CA ASN A 411 5.56 -6.64 4.77
C ASN A 411 5.80 -5.86 3.48
N VAL A 412 4.74 -5.52 2.73
CA VAL A 412 4.88 -4.69 1.52
C VAL A 412 5.50 -3.33 1.84
N PHE A 413 5.13 -2.69 2.96
CA PHE A 413 5.76 -1.42 3.34
C PHE A 413 7.24 -1.59 3.68
N MET A 414 7.55 -2.60 4.50
CA MET A 414 8.89 -2.77 5.04
C MET A 414 9.90 -3.38 4.06
N ASP A 415 9.44 -4.24 3.14
CA ASP A 415 10.31 -5.00 2.23
C ASP A 415 10.40 -4.35 0.85
N GLU A 416 9.35 -3.64 0.42
CA GLU A 416 9.23 -3.13 -0.94
C GLU A 416 9.16 -1.60 -0.99
N ILE A 417 8.15 -1.00 -0.35
CA ILE A 417 7.87 0.43 -0.53
C ILE A 417 8.92 1.32 0.11
N PHE A 418 9.24 1.13 1.40
CA PHE A 418 10.23 1.95 2.09
C PHE A 418 11.63 1.83 1.45
N PRO A 419 12.18 0.62 1.20
CA PRO A 419 13.49 0.51 0.56
C PRO A 419 13.56 1.14 -0.84
N LYS A 420 12.50 1.00 -1.66
CA LYS A 420 12.44 1.64 -2.99
C LYS A 420 12.41 3.16 -2.94
N GLN A 421 12.02 3.74 -1.81
CA GLN A 421 12.00 5.18 -1.57
C GLN A 421 13.30 5.69 -0.91
N GLY A 422 14.32 4.85 -0.78
CA GLY A 422 15.58 5.22 -0.12
C GLY A 422 15.48 5.28 1.40
N VAL A 423 14.40 4.76 1.99
CA VAL A 423 14.22 4.66 3.44
C VAL A 423 14.97 3.44 3.94
N LEU A 424 15.83 3.63 4.93
CA LEU A 424 16.54 2.54 5.57
C LEU A 424 15.60 1.79 6.52
N VAL A 425 15.35 0.50 6.28
CA VAL A 425 14.57 -0.34 7.20
C VAL A 425 15.52 -1.22 7.98
N VAL A 426 15.44 -1.14 9.31
CA VAL A 426 16.34 -1.84 10.24
C VAL A 426 15.56 -2.65 11.27
N SER A 427 16.20 -3.69 11.81
CA SER A 427 15.66 -4.41 12.95
C SER A 427 15.82 -3.62 14.25
N PHE A 428 15.03 -4.00 15.26
CA PHE A 428 15.22 -3.52 16.62
C PHE A 428 16.65 -3.81 17.13
N GLU A 429 17.16 -5.01 16.86
CA GLU A 429 18.50 -5.43 17.29
C GLU A 429 19.59 -4.54 16.71
N ASP A 430 19.51 -4.20 15.41
CA ASP A 430 20.50 -3.34 14.74
C ASP A 430 20.55 -1.95 15.40
N ILE A 431 19.38 -1.36 15.65
CA ILE A 431 19.27 -0.04 16.31
C ILE A 431 19.80 -0.08 17.72
N VAL A 432 19.41 -1.07 18.53
CA VAL A 432 19.86 -1.17 19.92
C VAL A 432 21.36 -1.42 20.01
N ASN A 433 21.93 -2.20 19.09
CA ASN A 433 23.38 -2.40 19.02
C ASN A 433 24.10 -1.10 18.64
N GLY A 434 23.57 -0.34 17.68
CA GLY A 434 24.09 0.99 17.32
C GLY A 434 24.00 2.01 18.47
N LEU A 435 22.96 1.93 19.30
CA LEU A 435 22.83 2.77 20.50
C LEU A 435 23.79 2.38 21.62
N ARG A 436 24.24 1.12 21.67
CA ARG A 436 25.20 0.63 22.69
C ARG A 436 26.65 0.96 22.33
N SER A 437 26.95 1.16 21.04
CA SER A 437 28.30 1.47 20.56
C SER A 437 28.65 2.96 20.65
N ILE A 438 27.68 3.81 21.00
CA ILE A 438 27.87 5.25 21.27
C ILE A 438 27.95 5.55 22.75
#